data_AF-U3J9X8-F1
#
_entry.id   AF-U3J9X8-F1
#
_cell.length_a   1.000
_cell.length_b   1.000
_cell.length_c   1.000
_cell.angle_alpha   90.00
_cell.angle_beta   90.00
_cell.angle_gamma   90.00
#
_symmetry.space_group_name_H-M   'P 1'
#
loop_
_entity.id
_entity.type
_entity.pdbx_description
1 polymer ?
#
loop_
_entity_poly.entity_id
_entity_poly.type
_entity_poly.pdbx_seq_one_letter_code
_entity_poly.pdbx_strand_id
1 'polypeptide(L)'
;MAAPGGAEAEGVGASPASPLLPAEPPAAPGLARGPHRGGMAAPPLSPTVSVVFPGAVSRESCCRFACELLKHVLYQRHQLPLPYEQLAYFCRRPSQVGDMIKKPPSVDLASKKCHQVLTDLEGMLQHLEVMFSLTLVPRVLILLGGSAVSPKELYELNLEAVCVGSTEESLKTTSCVRKLFHSLFIADVFSELKALPAMGTVVMLQGHRDCGVEWFRPKLNYKVPTRGRKLTVNLSCDGDISISASAPSSTTSAWEDYVWFQAPVTLKGFNE
;
A
#
# COMPACT_ATOMS: atom_id res chain seq x y z
N MET A 1 -0.92 75.37 -7.17
CA MET A 1 -1.56 74.95 -8.43
C MET A 1 -2.08 73.53 -8.20
N ALA A 2 -3.35 73.26 -8.48
CA ALA A 2 -4.08 72.00 -8.17
C ALA A 2 -4.25 71.62 -6.67
N ALA A 3 -5.50 71.71 -6.19
CA ALA A 3 -6.12 70.79 -5.20
C ALA A 3 -7.03 69.81 -6.00
N PRO A 4 -7.74 68.79 -5.44
CA PRO A 4 -8.61 68.81 -4.24
C PRO A 4 -8.31 67.67 -3.24
N GLY A 5 -9.01 67.45 -2.12
CA GLY A 5 -10.11 68.20 -1.47
C GLY A 5 -11.39 67.37 -1.20
N GLY A 6 -11.76 67.20 0.09
CA GLY A 6 -13.05 66.65 0.58
C GLY A 6 -13.29 65.14 0.36
N ALA A 7 -14.16 64.41 1.08
CA ALA A 7 -15.01 64.66 2.26
C ALA A 7 -15.50 63.26 2.79
N GLU A 8 -16.41 63.03 3.76
CA GLU A 8 -17.20 63.86 4.69
C GLU A 8 -17.67 63.03 5.92
N ALA A 9 -18.11 63.74 6.99
CA ALA A 9 -19.19 63.51 8.00
C ALA A 9 -20.06 62.22 8.03
N GLU A 10 -20.88 61.89 9.04
CA GLU A 10 -21.05 62.15 10.51
C GLU A 10 -22.49 61.65 10.87
N GLY A 11 -22.72 61.11 12.08
CA GLY A 11 -24.08 61.01 12.69
C GLY A 11 -25.06 59.90 12.24
N VAL A 12 -26.18 59.59 12.94
CA VAL A 12 -26.69 59.90 14.30
C VAL A 12 -27.70 58.81 14.74
N GLY A 13 -27.72 58.43 16.03
CA GLY A 13 -28.89 57.85 16.73
C GLY A 13 -29.14 56.33 16.57
N ALA A 14 -29.82 55.64 17.50
CA ALA A 14 -30.53 56.08 18.72
C ALA A 14 -30.58 55.00 19.84
N SER A 15 -31.03 55.43 21.03
CA SER A 15 -31.27 54.68 22.29
C SER A 15 -32.54 53.77 22.21
N PRO A 16 -33.03 53.06 23.28
CA PRO A 16 -32.78 53.22 24.73
C PRO A 16 -32.59 51.94 25.58
N ALA A 17 -32.54 52.15 26.91
CA ALA A 17 -32.22 51.20 27.97
C ALA A 17 -33.37 50.31 28.49
N SER A 18 -32.99 49.36 29.36
CA SER A 18 -33.81 48.35 30.03
C SER A 18 -34.77 48.87 31.12
N PRO A 19 -35.72 48.02 31.56
CA PRO A 19 -36.27 48.08 32.91
C PRO A 19 -36.15 46.76 33.71
N LEU A 20 -35.69 46.91 34.96
CA LEU A 20 -36.17 46.30 36.23
C LEU A 20 -36.34 44.76 36.40
N LEU A 21 -35.74 44.29 37.50
CA LEU A 21 -35.91 42.96 38.13
C LEU A 21 -37.26 42.83 38.88
N PRO A 22 -37.69 41.60 39.19
CA PRO A 22 -37.82 41.21 40.60
C PRO A 22 -37.11 39.88 40.95
N ALA A 23 -37.05 39.54 42.24
CA ALA A 23 -36.13 38.53 42.81
C ALA A 23 -36.79 37.19 43.26
N GLU A 24 -35.96 36.13 43.23
CA GLU A 24 -36.02 34.82 43.96
C GLU A 24 -37.28 33.91 43.82
N PRO A 25 -37.14 32.56 43.89
CA PRO A 25 -36.45 31.78 44.94
C PRO A 25 -35.53 30.62 44.46
N PRO A 26 -34.82 29.90 45.36
CA PRO A 26 -33.80 28.92 44.99
C PRO A 26 -34.24 27.43 44.96
N ALA A 27 -33.55 26.67 44.09
CA ALA A 27 -33.19 25.24 44.15
C ALA A 27 -34.27 24.12 44.25
N ALA A 28 -34.39 23.34 43.17
CA ALA A 28 -34.57 21.87 43.19
C ALA A 28 -34.04 21.24 41.87
N PRO A 29 -33.53 19.98 41.86
CA PRO A 29 -32.82 19.42 40.71
C PRO A 29 -33.75 18.77 39.68
N GLY A 30 -33.62 19.14 38.40
CA GLY A 30 -34.34 18.53 37.27
C GLY A 30 -33.42 17.83 36.28
N LEU A 31 -33.72 16.57 35.94
CA LEU A 31 -33.00 15.82 34.90
C LEU A 31 -33.15 16.50 33.54
N ALA A 32 -32.06 17.01 32.97
CA ALA A 32 -31.99 17.45 31.58
C ALA A 32 -31.02 16.57 30.79
N ARG A 33 -31.54 15.89 29.77
CA ARG A 33 -30.76 15.08 28.82
C ARG A 33 -29.72 15.94 28.12
N GLY A 34 -28.43 15.68 28.37
CA GLY A 34 -27.37 16.16 27.50
C GLY A 34 -27.47 15.50 26.11
N PRO A 35 -27.29 16.23 25.00
CA PRO A 35 -27.29 15.62 23.68
C PRO A 35 -26.08 14.70 23.53
N HIS A 36 -26.30 13.50 23.00
CA HIS A 36 -25.19 12.64 22.57
C HIS A 36 -24.40 13.37 21.48
N ARG A 37 -23.27 13.98 21.86
CA ARG A 37 -22.15 14.18 20.93
C ARG A 37 -21.66 12.80 20.54
N GLY A 38 -22.29 12.23 19.51
CA GLY A 38 -21.72 11.14 18.74
C GLY A 38 -20.41 11.66 18.17
N GLY A 39 -19.30 11.35 18.85
CA GLY A 39 -17.98 11.59 18.30
C GLY A 39 -17.93 10.85 16.98
N MET A 40 -17.78 11.59 15.88
CA MET A 40 -17.36 11.00 14.62
C MET A 40 -15.98 10.40 14.89
N ALA A 41 -15.96 9.09 15.17
CA ALA A 41 -14.73 8.34 15.25
C ALA A 41 -14.00 8.61 13.93
N ALA A 42 -12.79 9.15 14.02
CA ALA A 42 -11.93 9.26 12.86
C ALA A 42 -11.86 7.86 12.21
N PRO A 43 -11.96 7.76 10.87
CA PRO A 43 -11.87 6.45 10.22
C PRO A 43 -10.58 5.78 10.71
N PRO A 44 -10.63 4.50 11.14
CA PRO A 44 -9.48 3.86 11.76
C PRO A 44 -8.30 3.97 10.81
N LEU A 45 -7.20 4.55 11.33
CA LEU A 45 -5.97 4.70 10.58
C LEU A 45 -5.56 3.31 10.08
N SER A 46 -5.39 3.17 8.77
CA SER A 46 -5.02 1.89 8.16
C SER A 46 -3.74 1.35 8.80
N PRO A 47 -3.69 0.07 9.22
CA PRO A 47 -2.57 -0.45 9.98
C PRO A 47 -1.24 -0.26 9.25
N THR A 48 -0.24 0.08 10.02
CA THR A 48 1.12 0.35 9.56
C THR A 48 2.08 -0.54 10.32
N VAL A 49 2.95 -1.26 9.60
CA VAL A 49 3.94 -2.19 10.18
C VAL A 49 5.33 -1.70 9.81
N SER A 50 6.14 -1.35 10.81
CA SER A 50 7.53 -0.97 10.61
C SER A 50 8.46 -2.15 10.85
N VAL A 51 9.39 -2.40 9.93
CA VAL A 51 10.37 -3.49 9.99
C VAL A 51 11.76 -2.91 9.80
N VAL A 52 12.53 -2.86 10.88
CA VAL A 52 13.89 -2.33 10.87
C VAL A 52 14.89 -3.49 10.74
N PHE A 53 15.74 -3.51 9.72
CA PHE A 53 16.81 -4.49 9.55
C PHE A 53 18.11 -4.01 10.21
N PRO A 54 18.91 -4.87 10.89
CA PRO A 54 20.12 -4.47 11.62
C PRO A 54 21.34 -4.22 10.72
N GLY A 55 21.15 -3.62 9.55
CA GLY A 55 22.16 -3.45 8.51
C GLY A 55 21.57 -3.34 7.12
N ALA A 56 22.43 -3.10 6.13
CA ALA A 56 22.04 -2.95 4.73
C ALA A 56 21.47 -4.24 4.13
N VAL A 57 20.67 -4.09 3.06
CA VAL A 57 20.10 -5.22 2.30
C VAL A 57 20.41 -5.04 0.82
N SER A 58 20.43 -6.13 0.05
CA SER A 58 20.72 -6.03 -1.39
C SER A 58 19.50 -5.58 -2.19
N ARG A 59 19.75 -5.07 -3.40
CA ARG A 59 18.71 -4.78 -4.41
C ARG A 59 17.85 -6.02 -4.72
N GLU A 60 18.46 -7.20 -4.75
CA GLU A 60 17.75 -8.48 -4.90
C GLU A 60 16.83 -8.76 -3.69
N SER A 61 17.30 -8.50 -2.46
CA SER A 61 16.47 -8.63 -1.26
C SER A 61 15.24 -7.72 -1.32
N CYS A 62 15.38 -6.47 -1.76
CA CYS A 62 14.24 -5.56 -1.96
C CYS A 62 13.22 -6.12 -2.98
N CYS A 63 13.69 -6.70 -4.08
CA CYS A 63 12.82 -7.38 -5.04
C CYS A 63 12.10 -8.58 -4.40
N ARG A 64 12.82 -9.41 -3.64
CA ARG A 64 12.23 -10.55 -2.91
C ARG A 64 11.17 -10.09 -1.91
N PHE A 65 11.35 -8.98 -1.20
CA PHE A 65 10.33 -8.45 -0.29
C PHE A 65 9.04 -8.09 -1.03
N ALA A 66 9.14 -7.43 -2.19
CA ALA A 66 7.98 -7.09 -3.02
C ALA A 66 7.29 -8.35 -3.60
N CYS A 67 8.07 -9.29 -4.14
CA CYS A 67 7.58 -10.54 -4.71
C CYS A 67 6.89 -11.44 -3.67
N GLU A 68 7.50 -11.64 -2.50
CA GLU A 68 6.89 -12.44 -1.43
C GLU A 68 5.67 -11.75 -0.83
N LEU A 69 5.68 -10.42 -0.66
CA LEU A 69 4.51 -9.69 -0.18
C LEU A 69 3.34 -9.80 -1.18
N LEU A 70 3.60 -9.73 -2.49
CA LEU A 70 2.58 -9.95 -3.51
C LEU A 70 1.96 -11.35 -3.41
N LYS A 71 2.78 -12.41 -3.35
CA LYS A 71 2.32 -13.80 -3.15
C LYS A 71 1.47 -13.93 -1.87
N HIS A 72 1.93 -13.33 -0.77
CA HIS A 72 1.26 -13.39 0.52
C HIS A 72 -0.08 -12.65 0.52
N VAL A 73 -0.14 -11.42 0.00
CA VAL A 73 -1.38 -10.65 -0.14
C VAL A 73 -2.38 -11.42 -1.01
N LEU A 74 -1.96 -11.96 -2.16
CA LEU A 74 -2.86 -12.73 -3.02
C LEU A 74 -3.45 -13.95 -2.30
N TYR A 75 -2.66 -14.68 -1.50
CA TYR A 75 -3.17 -15.79 -0.71
C TYR A 75 -4.10 -15.35 0.43
N GLN A 76 -3.66 -14.41 1.29
CA GLN A 76 -4.43 -13.92 2.45
C GLN A 76 -5.73 -13.21 2.06
N ARG A 77 -5.84 -12.70 0.82
CA ARG A 77 -7.06 -12.06 0.29
C ARG A 77 -7.90 -13.02 -0.56
N HIS A 78 -7.65 -14.33 -0.50
CA HIS A 78 -8.34 -15.38 -1.25
C HIS A 78 -8.36 -15.14 -2.78
N GLN A 79 -7.29 -14.54 -3.30
CA GLN A 79 -7.05 -14.39 -4.74
C GLN A 79 -6.26 -15.58 -5.31
N LEU A 80 -5.71 -16.42 -4.43
CA LEU A 80 -5.16 -17.75 -4.73
C LEU A 80 -5.74 -18.74 -3.70
N PRO A 81 -6.08 -19.99 -4.08
CA PRO A 81 -6.66 -20.97 -3.16
C PRO A 81 -5.61 -21.59 -2.22
N LEU A 82 -4.33 -21.55 -2.58
CA LEU A 82 -3.18 -22.02 -1.80
C LEU A 82 -2.00 -21.03 -1.96
N PRO A 83 -0.99 -21.07 -1.07
CA PRO A 83 0.23 -20.31 -1.23
C PRO A 83 0.91 -20.61 -2.57
N TYR A 84 1.45 -19.59 -3.23
CA TYR A 84 2.04 -19.68 -4.58
C TYR A 84 3.01 -20.85 -4.76
N GLU A 85 3.92 -21.10 -3.80
CA GLU A 85 4.91 -22.18 -3.92
C GLU A 85 4.28 -23.58 -3.94
N GLN A 86 3.14 -23.77 -3.27
CA GLN A 86 2.38 -25.03 -3.33
C GLN A 86 1.69 -25.18 -4.69
N LEU A 87 1.10 -24.11 -5.21
CA LEU A 87 0.45 -24.10 -6.53
C LEU A 87 1.46 -24.35 -7.66
N ALA A 88 2.60 -23.66 -7.63
CA ALA A 88 3.69 -23.85 -8.58
C ALA A 88 4.18 -25.31 -8.58
N TYR A 89 4.30 -25.94 -7.40
CA TYR A 89 4.65 -27.35 -7.29
C TYR A 89 3.59 -28.29 -7.92
N PHE A 90 2.30 -28.05 -7.70
CA PHE A 90 1.23 -28.89 -8.29
C PHE A 90 1.13 -28.73 -9.80
N CYS A 91 1.21 -27.50 -10.32
CA CYS A 91 1.10 -27.23 -11.77
C CYS A 91 2.37 -27.55 -12.57
N ARG A 92 3.54 -27.63 -11.93
CA ARG A 92 4.79 -28.04 -12.61
C ARG A 92 4.99 -29.55 -12.68
N ARG A 93 4.16 -30.36 -12.01
CA ARG A 93 4.19 -31.83 -12.21
C ARG A 93 3.67 -32.15 -13.61
N PRO A 94 4.47 -32.74 -14.51
CA PRO A 94 3.91 -33.30 -15.74
C PRO A 94 2.92 -34.40 -15.36
N SER A 95 1.81 -34.51 -16.09
CA SER A 95 0.78 -35.53 -15.88
C SER A 95 1.28 -36.92 -16.35
N GLN A 96 2.27 -37.45 -15.64
CA GLN A 96 3.07 -38.65 -15.96
C GLN A 96 2.89 -39.75 -14.91
N VAL A 97 1.64 -40.07 -14.57
CA VAL A 97 1.21 -41.42 -14.21
C VAL A 97 -0.13 -41.61 -14.91
N GLY A 98 -0.28 -42.69 -15.66
CA GLY A 98 -1.41 -42.87 -16.57
C GLY A 98 -2.73 -42.93 -15.83
N ASP A 99 -3.75 -42.25 -16.38
CA ASP A 99 -5.12 -42.50 -15.99
C ASP A 99 -6.04 -42.43 -17.22
N MET A 100 -6.52 -43.61 -17.65
CA MET A 100 -7.56 -43.75 -18.68
C MET A 100 -8.96 -43.48 -18.13
N ILE A 101 -9.07 -42.98 -16.90
CA ILE A 101 -10.31 -42.49 -16.31
C ILE A 101 -10.58 -41.07 -16.83
N LYS A 102 -11.72 -40.93 -17.51
CA LYS A 102 -12.23 -39.65 -18.04
C LYS A 102 -12.43 -38.65 -16.88
N LYS A 103 -11.45 -37.78 -16.63
CA LYS A 103 -11.61 -36.67 -15.68
C LYS A 103 -12.83 -35.82 -16.10
N PRO A 104 -13.73 -35.46 -15.16
CA PRO A 104 -14.89 -34.65 -15.49
C PRO A 104 -14.44 -33.27 -16.02
N PRO A 105 -15.13 -32.70 -17.02
CA PRO A 105 -14.66 -31.51 -17.74
C PRO A 105 -14.49 -30.25 -16.86
N SER A 106 -15.14 -30.21 -15.70
CA SER A 106 -14.95 -29.15 -14.69
C SER A 106 -13.52 -29.13 -14.11
N VAL A 107 -12.93 -30.29 -13.84
CA VAL A 107 -11.58 -30.41 -13.26
C VAL A 107 -10.51 -29.97 -14.27
N ASP A 108 -10.72 -30.28 -15.55
CA ASP A 108 -9.85 -29.83 -16.64
C ASP A 108 -9.90 -28.28 -16.79
N LEU A 109 -11.10 -27.68 -16.77
CA LEU A 109 -11.26 -26.21 -16.85
C LEU A 109 -10.68 -25.47 -15.64
N ALA A 110 -10.91 -25.95 -14.42
CA ALA A 110 -10.30 -25.36 -13.21
C ALA A 110 -8.76 -25.45 -13.27
N SER A 111 -8.22 -26.59 -13.73
CA SER A 111 -6.78 -26.74 -13.92
C SER A 111 -6.23 -25.74 -14.94
N LYS A 112 -6.90 -25.52 -16.08
CA LYS A 112 -6.48 -24.55 -17.11
C LYS A 112 -6.49 -23.11 -16.61
N LYS A 113 -7.52 -22.70 -15.86
CA LYS A 113 -7.54 -21.39 -15.18
C LYS A 113 -6.37 -21.23 -14.22
N CYS A 114 -6.10 -22.25 -13.39
CA CYS A 114 -5.00 -22.23 -12.42
C CYS A 114 -3.64 -22.07 -13.12
N HIS A 115 -3.37 -22.85 -14.18
CA HIS A 115 -2.14 -22.71 -14.96
C HIS A 115 -2.00 -21.30 -15.56
N GLN A 116 -3.05 -20.73 -16.14
CA GLN A 116 -2.99 -19.36 -16.69
C GLN A 116 -2.69 -18.31 -15.61
N VAL A 117 -3.38 -18.36 -14.46
CA VAL A 117 -3.15 -17.42 -13.35
C VAL A 117 -1.73 -17.54 -12.80
N LEU A 118 -1.18 -18.75 -12.72
CA LEU A 118 0.22 -18.96 -12.32
C LEU A 118 1.21 -18.46 -13.37
N THR A 119 0.94 -18.66 -14.67
CA THR A 119 1.78 -18.10 -15.75
C THR A 119 1.77 -16.57 -15.74
N ASP A 120 0.59 -15.95 -15.54
CA ASP A 120 0.46 -14.50 -15.45
C ASP A 120 1.21 -13.94 -14.22
N LEU A 121 1.13 -14.64 -13.08
CA LEU A 121 1.83 -14.27 -11.84
C LEU A 121 3.34 -14.50 -11.94
N GLU A 122 3.81 -15.62 -12.49
CA GLU A 122 5.24 -15.87 -12.75
C GLU A 122 5.81 -14.82 -13.71
N GLY A 123 5.06 -14.45 -14.76
CA GLY A 123 5.38 -13.32 -15.63
C GLY A 123 5.48 -12.01 -14.85
N MET A 124 4.53 -11.69 -13.96
CA MET A 124 4.59 -10.49 -13.12
C MET A 124 5.84 -10.47 -12.23
N LEU A 125 6.16 -11.60 -11.59
CA LEU A 125 7.34 -11.74 -10.71
C LEU A 125 8.64 -11.54 -11.51
N GLN A 126 8.73 -12.11 -12.72
CA GLN A 126 9.91 -11.93 -13.57
C GLN A 126 10.11 -10.48 -14.01
N HIS A 127 9.03 -9.75 -14.35
CA HIS A 127 9.13 -8.33 -14.71
C HIS A 127 9.44 -7.45 -13.50
N LEU A 128 9.01 -7.82 -12.28
CA LEU A 128 9.47 -7.16 -11.06
C LEU A 128 10.99 -7.33 -10.91
N GLU A 129 11.54 -8.53 -11.06
CA GLU A 129 12.99 -8.77 -11.02
C GLU A 129 13.75 -7.89 -12.05
N VAL A 130 13.25 -7.79 -13.28
CA VAL A 130 13.80 -6.87 -14.30
C VAL A 130 13.76 -5.41 -13.81
N MET A 131 12.61 -4.91 -13.35
CA MET A 131 12.46 -3.52 -12.89
C MET A 131 13.39 -3.20 -11.71
N PHE A 132 13.48 -4.09 -10.72
CA PHE A 132 14.40 -3.93 -9.59
C PHE A 132 15.87 -4.01 -10.01
N SER A 133 16.23 -4.74 -11.07
CA SER A 133 17.60 -4.72 -11.60
C SER A 133 17.97 -3.39 -12.25
N LEU A 134 17.04 -2.76 -12.99
CA LEU A 134 17.25 -1.52 -13.74
C LEU A 134 17.32 -0.27 -12.84
N THR A 135 16.55 -0.22 -11.76
CA THR A 135 16.44 0.98 -10.91
C THR A 135 16.20 0.61 -9.44
N LEU A 136 16.51 1.54 -8.54
CA LEU A 136 15.99 1.46 -7.18
C LEU A 136 14.45 1.58 -7.23
N VAL A 137 13.77 1.00 -6.24
CA VAL A 137 12.31 1.02 -6.18
C VAL A 137 11.94 1.51 -4.78
N PRO A 138 11.59 2.79 -4.58
CA PRO A 138 11.30 3.31 -3.25
C PRO A 138 9.96 2.81 -2.73
N ARG A 139 8.96 2.59 -3.58
CA ARG A 139 7.61 2.16 -3.16
C ARG A 139 6.97 1.20 -4.16
N VAL A 140 6.24 0.21 -3.64
CA VAL A 140 5.43 -0.75 -4.39
C VAL A 140 4.00 -0.73 -3.85
N LEU A 141 3.01 -0.76 -4.76
CA LEU A 141 1.59 -0.85 -4.46
C LEU A 141 1.00 -2.12 -5.07
N ILE A 142 0.20 -2.83 -4.27
CA ILE A 142 -0.62 -3.96 -4.69
C ILE A 142 -2.08 -3.54 -4.54
N LEU A 143 -2.80 -3.44 -5.66
CA LEU A 143 -4.11 -2.80 -5.77
C LEU A 143 -5.15 -3.85 -6.15
N LEU A 144 -6.04 -4.20 -5.22
CA LEU A 144 -7.06 -5.24 -5.39
C LEU A 144 -8.42 -4.63 -5.70
N GLY A 145 -8.98 -5.02 -6.85
CA GLY A 145 -10.30 -4.64 -7.34
C GLY A 145 -10.47 -3.16 -7.66
N GLY A 146 -11.57 -2.80 -8.33
CA GLY A 146 -11.82 -1.41 -8.73
C GLY A 146 -10.90 -0.97 -9.87
N SER A 147 -10.26 0.19 -9.72
CA SER A 147 -9.26 0.71 -10.67
C SER A 147 -8.02 1.22 -9.93
N ALA A 148 -6.91 1.44 -10.64
CA ALA A 148 -5.67 1.89 -10.00
C ALA A 148 -5.84 3.17 -9.15
N VAL A 149 -6.69 4.12 -9.59
CA VAL A 149 -6.96 5.38 -8.88
C VAL A 149 -8.04 5.27 -7.79
N SER A 150 -8.78 4.17 -7.75
CA SER A 150 -9.82 3.90 -6.75
C SER A 150 -9.94 2.39 -6.52
N PRO A 151 -8.94 1.77 -5.85
CA PRO A 151 -8.96 0.35 -5.57
C PRO A 151 -9.98 0.02 -4.48
N LYS A 152 -10.38 -1.25 -4.37
CA LYS A 152 -11.14 -1.72 -3.20
C LYS A 152 -10.23 -1.89 -1.99
N GLU A 153 -9.04 -2.46 -2.22
CA GLU A 153 -7.99 -2.62 -1.21
C GLU A 153 -6.62 -2.24 -1.79
N LEU A 154 -5.79 -1.54 -1.00
CA LEU A 154 -4.45 -1.09 -1.35
C LEU A 154 -3.47 -1.52 -0.26
N TYR A 155 -2.42 -2.23 -0.67
CA TYR A 155 -1.29 -2.61 0.17
C TYR A 155 -0.06 -1.88 -0.35
N GLU A 156 0.68 -1.24 0.54
CA GLU A 156 1.89 -0.49 0.22
C GLU A 156 3.11 -1.10 0.90
N LEU A 157 4.20 -1.29 0.14
CA LEU A 157 5.53 -1.56 0.65
C LEU A 157 6.39 -0.32 0.41
N ASN A 158 6.84 0.30 1.48
CA ASN A 158 7.75 1.44 1.46
C ASN A 158 9.19 0.96 1.77
N LEU A 159 10.10 1.33 0.88
CA LEU A 159 11.53 1.01 0.83
C LEU A 159 12.39 2.29 0.86
N GLU A 160 11.80 3.48 0.96
CA GLU A 160 12.50 4.78 0.93
C GLU A 160 13.60 4.92 2.00
N ALA A 161 13.43 4.25 3.16
CA ALA A 161 14.37 4.29 4.29
C ALA A 161 15.32 3.07 4.35
N VAL A 162 15.39 2.27 3.28
CA VAL A 162 16.24 1.07 3.19
C VAL A 162 17.63 1.43 2.68
N CYS A 163 18.66 1.11 3.46
CA CYS A 163 20.04 1.18 3.01
C CYS A 163 20.35 0.01 2.07
N VAL A 164 20.58 0.29 0.79
CA VAL A 164 20.91 -0.73 -0.21
C VAL A 164 22.43 -0.91 -0.29
N GLY A 165 22.92 -2.08 0.10
CA GLY A 165 24.35 -2.44 0.12
C GLY A 165 24.80 -3.30 -1.06
N SER A 166 26.10 -3.58 -1.14
CA SER A 166 26.64 -4.60 -2.05
C SER A 166 26.24 -6.01 -1.59
N THR A 167 26.41 -7.02 -2.46
CA THR A 167 26.04 -8.41 -2.14
C THR A 167 26.74 -8.97 -0.91
N GLU A 168 28.02 -8.62 -0.69
CA GLU A 168 28.84 -9.11 0.42
C GLU A 168 28.52 -8.41 1.76
N GLU A 169 28.18 -7.12 1.70
CA GLU A 169 27.84 -6.30 2.89
C GLU A 169 26.37 -6.48 3.33
N SER A 170 25.54 -7.05 2.46
CA SER A 170 24.11 -7.18 2.68
C SER A 170 23.75 -8.31 3.62
N LEU A 171 22.74 -8.04 4.48
CA LEU A 171 22.09 -9.08 5.27
C LEU A 171 21.48 -10.16 4.36
N LYS A 172 21.60 -11.43 4.80
CA LYS A 172 21.02 -12.59 4.11
C LYS A 172 19.52 -12.39 3.87
N THR A 173 19.09 -12.47 2.61
CA THR A 173 17.70 -12.23 2.17
C THR A 173 16.69 -13.04 2.95
N THR A 174 16.97 -14.33 3.20
CA THR A 174 16.09 -15.24 3.94
C THR A 174 15.83 -14.80 5.38
N SER A 175 16.83 -14.24 6.06
CA SER A 175 16.67 -13.67 7.41
C SER A 175 15.77 -12.43 7.39
N CYS A 176 15.92 -11.57 6.37
CA CYS A 176 15.15 -10.34 6.22
C CYS A 176 13.68 -10.63 5.85
N VAL A 177 13.44 -11.53 4.89
CA VAL A 177 12.11 -12.04 4.54
C VAL A 177 11.42 -12.64 5.78
N ARG A 178 12.11 -13.47 6.56
CA ARG A 178 11.56 -14.03 7.80
C ARG A 178 11.22 -12.95 8.83
N LYS A 179 12.06 -11.92 9.01
CA LYS A 179 11.78 -10.79 9.92
C LYS A 179 10.54 -10.01 9.47
N LEU A 180 10.43 -9.72 8.17
CA LEU A 180 9.26 -9.07 7.56
C LEU A 180 7.96 -9.84 7.86
N PHE A 181 7.88 -11.13 7.51
CA PHE A 181 6.66 -11.90 7.72
C PHE A 181 6.35 -12.17 9.19
N HIS A 182 7.37 -12.27 10.05
CA HIS A 182 7.18 -12.34 11.50
C HIS A 182 6.56 -11.05 12.06
N SER A 183 7.01 -9.87 11.61
CA SER A 183 6.41 -8.59 11.99
C SER A 183 4.97 -8.45 11.48
N LEU A 184 4.68 -8.90 10.25
CA LEU A 184 3.31 -8.91 9.71
C LEU A 184 2.38 -9.85 10.50
N PHE A 185 2.89 -11.01 10.90
CA PHE A 185 2.16 -12.00 11.69
C PHE A 185 1.84 -11.48 13.10
N ILE A 186 2.81 -10.89 13.80
CA ILE A 186 2.59 -10.29 15.13
C ILE A 186 1.58 -9.14 15.08
N ALA A 187 1.58 -8.37 14.00
CA ALA A 187 0.66 -7.24 13.81
C ALA A 187 -0.75 -7.65 13.36
N ASP A 188 -0.98 -8.94 13.07
CA ASP A 188 -2.28 -9.56 12.72
C ASP A 188 -3.08 -8.79 11.63
N VAL A 189 -2.36 -8.25 10.64
CA VAL A 189 -2.90 -7.30 9.64
C VAL A 189 -3.77 -7.92 8.54
N PHE A 190 -3.99 -9.23 8.59
CA PHE A 190 -4.80 -9.99 7.64
C PHE A 190 -5.97 -10.75 8.31
N SER A 191 -6.32 -10.38 9.55
CA SER A 191 -7.35 -11.00 10.41
C SER A 191 -8.80 -10.88 9.94
N GLU A 192 -9.07 -10.36 8.74
CA GLU A 192 -10.44 -10.08 8.32
C GLU A 192 -11.21 -11.35 7.93
N LEU A 193 -12.18 -11.71 8.76
CA LEU A 193 -13.07 -12.87 8.57
C LEU A 193 -13.92 -12.84 7.28
N LYS A 194 -13.95 -11.72 6.55
CA LYS A 194 -14.77 -11.58 5.34
C LYS A 194 -14.00 -12.05 4.12
N ALA A 195 -14.35 -13.24 3.64
CA ALA A 195 -13.92 -13.71 2.34
C ALA A 195 -14.25 -12.68 1.24
N LEU A 196 -13.24 -12.34 0.44
CA LEU A 196 -13.40 -11.48 -0.73
C LEU A 196 -13.74 -12.33 -1.97
N PRO A 197 -14.50 -11.78 -2.93
CA PRO A 197 -14.60 -12.41 -4.24
C PRO A 197 -13.23 -12.39 -4.94
N ALA A 198 -13.08 -13.24 -5.95
CA ALA A 198 -12.01 -13.09 -6.93
C ALA A 198 -12.06 -11.69 -7.58
N MET A 199 -10.93 -11.00 -7.62
CA MET A 199 -10.77 -9.64 -8.11
C MET A 199 -9.56 -9.53 -9.03
N GLY A 200 -9.54 -8.50 -9.88
CA GLY A 200 -8.32 -8.11 -10.57
C GLY A 200 -7.34 -7.46 -9.60
N THR A 201 -6.08 -7.86 -9.65
CA THR A 201 -4.96 -7.23 -8.93
C THR A 201 -4.05 -6.50 -9.92
N VAL A 202 -3.81 -5.22 -9.66
CA VAL A 202 -2.85 -4.38 -10.40
C VAL A 202 -1.65 -4.13 -9.51
N VAL A 203 -0.45 -4.32 -10.04
CA VAL A 203 0.81 -3.96 -9.38
C VAL A 203 1.31 -2.64 -9.94
N MET A 204 1.73 -1.75 -9.04
CA MET A 204 2.42 -0.51 -9.38
C MET A 204 3.68 -0.37 -8.54
N LEU A 205 4.70 0.30 -9.07
CA LEU A 205 5.92 0.60 -8.34
C LEU A 205 6.55 1.89 -8.85
N GLN A 206 7.34 2.55 -8.02
CA GLN A 206 8.15 3.69 -8.45
C GLN A 206 9.47 3.22 -9.03
N GLY A 207 9.99 3.97 -10.00
CA GLY A 207 11.35 3.81 -10.53
C GLY A 207 11.81 5.11 -11.16
N HIS A 208 13.12 5.24 -11.38
CA HIS A 208 13.68 6.39 -12.08
C HIS A 208 13.05 6.54 -13.47
N ARG A 209 12.63 7.74 -13.86
CA ARG A 209 11.92 7.99 -15.13
C ARG A 209 12.66 7.45 -16.36
N ASP A 210 13.99 7.49 -16.35
CA ASP A 210 14.86 7.04 -17.44
C ASP A 210 15.45 5.62 -17.24
N CYS A 211 14.83 4.77 -16.42
CA CYS A 211 15.36 3.42 -16.14
C CYS A 211 15.30 2.42 -17.33
N GLY A 212 14.72 2.83 -18.47
CA GLY A 212 14.64 1.99 -19.67
C GLY A 212 13.66 0.81 -19.59
N VAL A 213 12.77 0.74 -18.58
CA VAL A 213 11.79 -0.34 -18.48
C VAL A 213 10.72 -0.23 -19.57
N GLU A 214 10.54 -1.29 -20.37
CA GLU A 214 9.57 -1.28 -21.48
C GLU A 214 8.20 -1.86 -21.08
N TRP A 215 8.19 -2.91 -20.25
CA TRP A 215 6.98 -3.69 -19.96
C TRP A 215 6.00 -2.92 -19.05
N PHE A 216 6.50 -2.40 -17.93
CA PHE A 216 5.72 -1.52 -17.07
C PHE A 216 5.46 -0.18 -17.77
N ARG A 217 4.25 0.35 -17.64
CA ARG A 217 3.85 1.59 -18.33
C ARG A 217 3.89 2.78 -17.36
N PRO A 218 4.59 3.87 -17.67
CA PRO A 218 4.67 5.04 -16.80
C PRO A 218 3.30 5.72 -16.65
N LYS A 219 3.07 6.28 -15.46
CA LYS A 219 1.84 6.97 -15.04
C LYS A 219 2.19 8.28 -14.35
N LEU A 220 2.74 9.22 -15.12
CA LEU A 220 3.29 10.50 -14.65
C LEU A 220 2.32 11.31 -13.75
N ASN A 221 1.01 11.23 -14.03
CA ASN A 221 -0.03 11.96 -13.30
C ASN A 221 -0.70 11.15 -12.17
N TYR A 222 -0.19 9.95 -11.83
CA TYR A 222 -0.78 9.10 -10.81
C TYR A 222 -0.56 9.67 -9.41
N LYS A 223 -1.63 9.67 -8.61
CA LYS A 223 -1.59 10.01 -7.19
C LYS A 223 -2.06 8.79 -6.40
N VAL A 224 -1.33 8.45 -5.34
CA VAL A 224 -1.63 7.28 -4.51
C VAL A 224 -3.02 7.45 -3.87
N PRO A 225 -3.93 6.47 -4.03
CA PRO A 225 -5.25 6.53 -3.41
C PRO A 225 -5.20 6.66 -1.89
N THR A 226 -6.02 7.56 -1.34
CA THR A 226 -6.24 7.69 0.11
C THR A 226 -7.28 6.70 0.61
N ARG A 227 -8.27 6.35 -0.22
CA ARG A 227 -9.29 5.34 0.06
C ARG A 227 -8.78 3.93 -0.28
N GLY A 228 -9.25 2.94 0.48
CA GLY A 228 -8.95 1.52 0.25
C GLY A 228 -7.61 1.06 0.85
N ARG A 229 -6.81 1.96 1.43
CA ARG A 229 -5.57 1.59 2.12
C ARG A 229 -5.85 0.59 3.25
N LYS A 230 -5.27 -0.60 3.12
CA LYS A 230 -5.38 -1.72 4.06
C LYS A 230 -4.13 -1.90 4.90
N LEU A 231 -2.96 -1.72 4.30
CA LEU A 231 -1.68 -1.92 4.98
C LEU A 231 -0.63 -0.99 4.39
N THR A 232 0.25 -0.46 5.24
CA THR A 232 1.52 0.14 4.82
C THR A 232 2.64 -0.56 5.58
N VAL A 233 3.57 -1.17 4.85
CA VAL A 233 4.76 -1.83 5.41
C VAL A 233 5.95 -0.90 5.17
N ASN A 234 6.52 -0.33 6.24
CA ASN A 234 7.71 0.51 6.15
C ASN A 234 8.94 -0.34 6.47
N LEU A 235 9.83 -0.52 5.50
CA LEU A 235 11.14 -1.12 5.73
C LEU A 235 12.18 -0.02 5.95
N SER A 236 13.07 -0.24 6.91
CA SER A 236 14.24 0.61 7.12
C SER A 236 15.45 -0.21 7.58
N CYS A 237 16.63 0.42 7.60
CA CYS A 237 17.83 -0.15 8.17
C CYS A 237 18.24 0.61 9.44
N ASP A 238 18.62 -0.12 10.48
CA ASP A 238 19.33 0.38 11.65
C ASP A 238 20.83 0.36 11.34
N GLY A 239 21.48 1.50 11.51
CA GLY A 239 22.89 1.67 11.19
C GLY A 239 23.35 3.09 11.46
N ASP A 240 24.34 3.23 12.33
CA ASP A 240 25.14 4.45 12.41
C ASP A 240 25.75 4.69 11.02
N ILE A 241 25.38 5.83 10.42
CA ILE A 241 25.95 6.27 9.15
C ILE A 241 27.39 6.70 9.43
N SER A 242 28.34 5.78 9.30
CA SER A 242 29.75 6.12 9.25
C SER A 242 29.99 6.96 7.99
N ILE A 243 30.20 8.26 8.19
CA ILE A 243 30.17 9.26 7.12
C ILE A 243 31.35 9.08 6.17
N SER A 244 31.11 8.38 5.06
CA SER A 244 31.93 8.45 3.84
C SER A 244 31.10 8.42 2.53
N ALA A 245 29.78 8.46 2.64
CA ALA A 245 28.88 8.89 1.59
C ALA A 245 27.98 10.01 2.14
N SER A 246 27.77 11.06 1.35
CA SER A 246 27.00 12.24 1.74
C SER A 246 25.58 11.87 2.19
N ALA A 247 25.25 12.12 3.46
CA ALA A 247 23.88 12.06 3.93
C ALA A 247 23.04 13.05 3.09
N PRO A 248 21.99 12.60 2.38
CA PRO A 248 21.20 13.49 1.53
C PRO A 248 20.38 14.44 2.42
N SER A 249 20.77 15.71 2.41
CA SER A 249 19.96 16.80 2.92
C SER A 249 18.65 16.85 2.13
N SER A 250 17.52 16.75 2.86
CA SER A 250 16.15 16.58 2.36
C SER A 250 15.90 15.24 1.64
N THR A 251 15.11 14.37 2.27
CA THR A 251 14.62 13.10 1.69
C THR A 251 13.66 13.30 0.52
N THR A 252 13.11 14.51 0.34
CA THR A 252 12.28 14.87 -0.82
C THR A 252 13.05 14.86 -2.13
N SER A 253 14.31 15.32 -2.15
CA SER A 253 15.07 15.48 -3.40
C SER A 253 15.50 14.15 -4.02
N ALA A 254 15.81 13.15 -3.19
CA ALA A 254 16.34 11.85 -3.61
C ALA A 254 15.41 11.06 -4.56
N TRP A 255 14.10 11.39 -4.57
CA TRP A 255 13.08 10.67 -5.34
C TRP A 255 12.31 11.57 -6.32
N GLU A 256 12.75 12.81 -6.59
CA GLU A 256 12.07 13.74 -7.51
C GLU A 256 11.97 13.21 -8.96
N ASP A 257 12.99 12.46 -9.40
CA ASP A 257 13.01 11.85 -10.74
C ASP A 257 12.25 10.52 -10.83
N TYR A 258 11.63 10.06 -9.73
CA TYR A 258 10.95 8.77 -9.66
C TYR A 258 9.46 8.89 -9.96
N VAL A 259 9.02 8.16 -10.98
CA VAL A 259 7.62 8.15 -11.44
C VAL A 259 6.96 6.81 -11.17
N TRP A 260 5.63 6.80 -11.12
CA TRP A 260 4.87 5.56 -10.98
C TRP A 260 4.83 4.79 -12.29
N PHE A 261 5.08 3.50 -12.19
CA PHE A 261 5.00 2.51 -13.26
C PHE A 261 3.91 1.50 -12.92
N GLN A 262 3.04 1.17 -13.89
CA GLN A 262 1.94 0.22 -13.71
C GLN A 262 2.13 -1.01 -14.60
N ALA A 263 1.86 -2.20 -14.07
CA ALA A 263 1.82 -3.42 -14.88
C ALA A 263 0.78 -3.27 -16.02
N PRO A 264 1.09 -3.71 -17.24
CA PRO A 264 0.17 -3.67 -18.37
C PRO A 264 -0.94 -4.74 -18.27
N VAL A 265 -0.72 -5.77 -17.45
CA VAL A 265 -1.68 -6.87 -17.18
C VAL A 265 -2.28 -6.75 -15.78
N THR A 266 -3.50 -7.25 -15.63
CA THR A 266 -4.19 -7.38 -14.34
C THR A 266 -4.26 -8.85 -13.98
N LEU A 267 -3.64 -9.25 -12.87
CA LEU A 267 -3.71 -10.63 -12.37
C LEU A 267 -5.15 -10.92 -11.93
N LYS A 268 -5.74 -12.02 -12.40
CA LYS A 268 -7.09 -12.41 -11.98
C LYS A 268 -7.00 -13.34 -10.78
N GLY A 269 -7.68 -12.98 -9.69
CA GLY A 269 -7.88 -13.89 -8.57
C GLY A 269 -8.65 -15.14 -8.99
N PHE A 270 -8.36 -16.25 -8.31
CA PHE A 270 -8.96 -17.56 -8.53
C PHE A 270 -9.09 -18.27 -7.17
N ASN A 271 -10.23 -18.95 -6.95
CA ASN A 271 -10.58 -19.57 -5.67
C ASN A 271 -11.51 -20.78 -5.82
N GLU A 272 -11.37 -21.54 -6.92
CA GLU A 272 -12.08 -22.82 -7.18
C GLU A 272 -11.22 -24.03 -6.74
#